data_AF-A0A6A4VC76-F1
#
_entry.id   AF-A0A6A4VC76-F1
#
_cell.length_a   1.000
_cell.length_b   1.000
_cell.length_c   1.000
_cell.angle_alpha   90.00
_cell.angle_beta   90.00
_cell.angle_gamma   90.00
#
_symmetry.space_group_name_H-M   'P 1'
#
loop_
_entity.id
_entity.type
_entity.pdbx_description
1 polymer ?
#
loop_
_entity_poly.entity_id
_entity_poly.type
_entity_poly.pdbx_seq_one_letter_code
_entity_poly.pdbx_strand_id
1 'polypeptide(L)'
;MSDIAAADQWLLFNIREVGYFKVNYDKKNWRMLIDQLQRDHTVIHTANRAQLIDDALDLAQAGQLDYETALSAISYLERELDFLPWDAAFDNLDFLNTQLKRSPGYGLFQRFVLKLIKPLYERLGFDERPTDSHVDHETRDSLITWACEMGHPDCLKKSVEKFKQWMADPDNPSIIPANIKGNVYCTAISEGGLEEWEFAWGRYNASNVASEKQRLLVSLTCTKKIWILTRLLTWLVTPGSGIRVQDGTSVFRAVAANAVGRYVAWDFLRDNLPKIVETYATGIFAFPRFIGTLKEGYNTRLDLEQLEQFAEKNKEHLTEAKREMQQVIEHATANVAWMEKNYDTIISWLEKQKG
;
A
#
# COMPACT_ATOMS: atom_id res chain seq x y z
N MET A 1 38.38 -6.24 27.96
CA MET A 1 37.89 -5.90 26.60
C MET A 1 37.90 -7.16 25.74
N SER A 2 37.01 -8.12 26.03
CA SER A 2 36.95 -9.41 25.31
C SER A 2 35.67 -9.59 24.48
N ASP A 3 34.82 -8.56 24.40
CA ASP A 3 33.55 -8.59 23.66
C ASP A 3 33.57 -7.64 22.44
N ILE A 4 34.69 -7.57 21.73
CA ILE A 4 34.72 -6.92 20.42
C ILE A 4 34.62 -8.06 19.39
N ALA A 5 33.54 -8.09 18.62
CA ALA A 5 33.36 -9.06 17.55
C ALA A 5 34.60 -9.10 16.65
N ALA A 6 35.00 -10.32 16.27
CA ALA A 6 36.12 -10.50 15.36
C ALA A 6 35.80 -9.86 14.00
N ALA A 7 36.85 -9.59 13.20
CA ALA A 7 36.70 -8.88 11.94
C ALA A 7 35.82 -9.61 10.90
N ASP A 8 35.57 -10.90 11.10
CA ASP A 8 34.74 -11.80 10.29
C ASP A 8 33.38 -12.11 10.93
N GLN A 9 33.03 -11.44 12.02
CA GLN A 9 31.75 -11.59 12.72
C GLN A 9 30.89 -10.34 12.54
N TRP A 10 29.59 -10.54 12.32
CA TRP A 10 28.61 -9.46 12.33
C TRP A 10 28.22 -9.08 13.76
N LEU A 11 27.91 -7.80 13.94
CA LEU A 11 27.29 -7.23 15.12
C LEU A 11 25.83 -6.89 14.82
N LEU A 12 24.98 -7.13 15.81
CA LEU A 12 23.55 -6.82 15.78
C LEU A 12 23.19 -6.11 17.08
N PHE A 13 22.67 -4.90 16.98
CA PHE A 13 22.22 -4.12 18.12
C PHE A 13 20.70 -4.11 18.21
N ASN A 14 20.20 -3.66 19.37
CA ASN A 14 18.78 -3.66 19.70
C ASN A 14 18.15 -5.07 19.64
N ILE A 15 18.74 -6.03 20.35
CA ILE A 15 18.28 -7.42 20.36
C ILE A 15 16.78 -7.47 20.74
N ARG A 16 15.99 -8.06 19.85
CA ARG A 16 14.51 -8.13 19.89
C ARG A 16 13.79 -6.78 19.92
N GLU A 17 14.44 -5.72 19.42
CA GLU A 17 13.84 -4.41 19.19
C GLU A 17 13.21 -3.78 20.45
N VAL A 18 13.81 -4.01 21.62
CA VAL A 18 13.28 -3.52 22.90
C VAL A 18 13.50 -2.00 23.05
N GLY A 19 14.54 -1.46 22.41
CA GLY A 19 14.86 -0.04 22.42
C GLY A 19 14.12 0.73 21.33
N TYR A 20 13.64 1.92 21.66
CA TYR A 20 12.99 2.83 20.71
C TYR A 20 14.02 3.62 19.88
N PHE A 21 14.79 2.91 19.05
CA PHE A 21 15.76 3.48 18.13
C PHE A 21 16.05 2.52 16.96
N LYS A 22 16.35 3.12 15.80
CA LYS A 22 16.83 2.42 14.60
C LYS A 22 18.34 2.24 14.65
N VAL A 23 18.86 1.19 14.03
CA VAL A 23 20.30 0.91 13.98
C VAL A 23 20.81 0.96 12.54
N ASN A 24 21.79 1.82 12.30
CA ASN A 24 22.59 1.77 11.08
C ASN A 24 23.95 1.15 11.37
N TYR A 25 24.50 0.45 10.39
CA TYR A 25 25.79 -0.19 10.45
C TYR A 25 26.69 0.33 9.32
N ASP A 26 28.00 0.14 9.46
CA ASP A 26 28.89 0.35 8.33
C ASP A 26 28.63 -0.68 7.21
N LYS A 27 29.13 -0.39 6.00
CA LYS A 27 28.94 -1.24 4.82
C LYS A 27 29.45 -2.67 5.01
N LYS A 28 30.49 -2.88 5.82
CA LYS A 28 31.06 -4.20 6.04
C LYS A 28 30.10 -5.03 6.91
N ASN A 29 29.60 -4.44 7.99
CA ASN A 29 28.66 -5.15 8.86
C ASN A 29 27.31 -5.41 8.18
N TRP A 30 26.78 -4.46 7.39
CA TRP A 30 25.60 -4.71 6.56
C TRP A 30 25.80 -5.91 5.62
N ARG A 31 26.94 -6.00 4.91
CA ARG A 31 27.24 -7.16 4.07
C ARG A 31 27.26 -8.47 4.86
N MET A 32 27.90 -8.50 6.02
CA MET A 32 27.96 -9.71 6.85
C MET A 32 26.58 -10.13 7.37
N LEU A 33 25.72 -9.17 7.73
CA LEU A 33 24.32 -9.44 8.11
C LEU A 33 23.50 -9.96 6.93
N ILE A 34 23.63 -9.33 5.74
CA ILE A 34 22.98 -9.79 4.50
C ILE A 34 23.42 -11.22 4.17
N ASP A 35 24.72 -11.51 4.24
CA ASP A 35 25.27 -12.85 3.99
C ASP A 35 24.73 -13.87 5.00
N GLN A 36 24.58 -13.49 6.28
CA GLN A 36 23.95 -14.34 7.29
C GLN A 36 22.47 -14.61 6.98
N LEU A 37 21.69 -13.59 6.64
CA LEU A 37 20.28 -13.73 6.25
C LEU A 37 20.13 -14.64 5.02
N GLN A 38 21.00 -14.47 4.03
CA GLN A 38 21.01 -15.29 2.83
C GLN A 38 21.48 -16.73 3.08
N ARG A 39 22.42 -16.95 3.99
CA ARG A 39 22.94 -18.29 4.28
C ARG A 39 22.00 -19.08 5.19
N ASP A 40 21.63 -18.48 6.32
CA ASP A 40 20.74 -19.05 7.32
C ASP A 40 20.14 -17.92 8.18
N HIS A 41 18.99 -17.41 7.75
CA HIS A 41 18.31 -16.33 8.46
C HIS A 41 17.89 -16.74 9.89
N THR A 42 17.67 -18.02 10.17
CA THR A 42 17.14 -18.49 11.46
C THR A 42 18.11 -18.32 12.64
N VAL A 43 19.40 -18.10 12.35
CA VAL A 43 20.41 -17.69 13.36
C VAL A 43 20.05 -16.35 14.00
N ILE A 44 19.40 -15.45 13.25
CA ILE A 44 18.93 -14.16 13.73
C ILE A 44 17.48 -14.31 14.17
N HIS A 45 17.18 -13.87 15.40
CA HIS A 45 15.84 -13.94 15.95
C HIS A 45 14.81 -13.22 15.07
N THR A 46 13.60 -13.76 14.93
CA THR A 46 12.54 -13.26 14.04
C THR A 46 12.27 -11.75 14.20
N ALA A 47 12.17 -11.24 15.43
CA ALA A 47 12.02 -9.81 15.71
C ALA A 47 13.19 -8.96 15.18
N ASN A 48 14.43 -9.44 15.27
CA ASN A 48 15.56 -8.70 14.71
C ASN A 48 15.64 -8.79 13.19
N ARG A 49 15.09 -9.83 12.57
CA ARG A 49 14.98 -9.88 11.11
C ARG A 49 13.98 -8.84 10.61
N ALA A 50 12.85 -8.71 11.30
CA ALA A 50 11.90 -7.61 11.07
C ALA A 50 12.57 -6.25 11.24
N GLN A 51 13.28 -6.03 12.35
CA GLN A 51 14.06 -4.81 12.58
C GLN A 51 15.07 -4.53 11.46
N LEU A 52 15.82 -5.52 10.99
CA LEU A 52 16.81 -5.32 9.92
C LEU A 52 16.16 -4.88 8.60
N ILE A 53 14.96 -5.40 8.29
CA ILE A 53 14.18 -4.99 7.12
C ILE A 53 13.70 -3.55 7.29
N ASP A 54 13.08 -3.26 8.43
CA ASP A 54 12.51 -1.95 8.78
C ASP A 54 13.59 -0.86 8.81
N ASP A 55 14.68 -1.09 9.53
CA ASP A 55 15.83 -0.19 9.60
C ASP A 55 16.45 0.02 8.22
N ALA A 56 16.67 -1.05 7.43
CA ALA A 56 17.31 -0.91 6.13
C ALA A 56 16.50 -0.05 5.15
N LEU A 57 15.18 -0.26 5.07
CA LEU A 57 14.31 0.46 4.14
C LEU A 57 14.07 1.91 4.59
N ASP A 58 13.85 2.15 5.89
CA ASP A 58 13.71 3.51 6.42
C ASP A 58 15.01 4.32 6.33
N LEU A 59 16.16 3.70 6.63
CA LEU A 59 17.46 4.36 6.47
C LEU A 59 17.74 4.68 5.00
N ALA A 60 17.32 3.82 4.06
CA ALA A 60 17.43 4.10 2.65
C ALA A 60 16.52 5.26 2.21
N GLN A 61 15.28 5.30 2.71
CA GLN A 61 14.36 6.41 2.48
C GLN A 61 14.91 7.73 3.04
N ALA A 62 15.53 7.71 4.22
CA ALA A 62 16.20 8.86 4.83
C ALA A 62 17.55 9.22 4.17
N GLY A 63 18.03 8.43 3.21
CA GLY A 63 19.32 8.63 2.54
C GLY A 63 20.54 8.34 3.40
N GLN A 64 20.38 7.59 4.49
CA GLN A 64 21.43 7.14 5.41
C GLN A 64 21.97 5.74 5.06
N LEU A 65 21.29 5.02 4.17
CA LEU A 65 21.72 3.77 3.56
C LEU A 65 21.47 3.84 2.04
N ASP A 66 22.29 3.17 1.24
CA ASP A 66 22.03 3.09 -0.19
C ASP A 66 20.98 2.01 -0.50
N TYR A 67 20.14 2.27 -1.52
CA TYR A 67 19.09 1.33 -1.91
C TYR A 67 19.62 0.00 -2.43
N GLU A 68 20.86 -0.07 -2.96
CA GLU A 68 21.45 -1.36 -3.32
C GLU A 68 21.62 -2.25 -2.08
N THR A 69 22.11 -1.68 -0.97
CA THR A 69 22.26 -2.40 0.30
C THR A 69 20.90 -2.76 0.90
N ALA A 70 19.96 -1.82 0.94
CA ALA A 70 18.62 -2.07 1.50
C ALA A 70 17.84 -3.13 0.73
N LEU A 71 17.84 -3.07 -0.61
CA LEU A 71 17.18 -4.07 -1.45
C LEU A 71 17.89 -5.44 -1.36
N SER A 72 19.21 -5.45 -1.21
CA SER A 72 19.96 -6.69 -0.93
C SER A 72 19.60 -7.26 0.43
N ALA A 73 19.35 -6.43 1.45
CA ALA A 73 18.94 -6.87 2.77
C ALA A 73 17.58 -7.53 2.81
N ILE A 74 16.63 -7.16 1.94
CA ILE A 74 15.31 -7.81 1.86
C ILE A 74 15.26 -8.97 0.86
N SER A 75 16.29 -9.15 0.04
CA SER A 75 16.31 -10.22 -0.98
C SER A 75 16.29 -11.64 -0.39
N TYR A 76 16.59 -11.81 0.89
CA TYR A 76 16.52 -13.12 1.56
C TYR A 76 15.06 -13.56 1.83
N LEU A 77 14.08 -12.66 1.71
CA LEU A 77 12.66 -12.92 1.99
C LEU A 77 12.11 -14.10 1.17
N GLU A 78 12.73 -14.45 0.04
CA GLU A 78 12.45 -15.70 -0.68
C GLU A 78 12.58 -16.97 0.19
N ARG A 79 13.20 -16.88 1.36
CA ARG A 79 13.38 -17.98 2.33
C ARG A 79 12.62 -17.76 3.63
N GLU A 80 12.02 -16.59 3.80
CA GLU A 80 11.36 -16.20 5.03
C GLU A 80 9.90 -16.69 5.05
N LEU A 81 9.47 -17.23 6.19
CA LEU A 81 8.11 -17.74 6.38
C LEU A 81 7.43 -17.19 7.63
N ASP A 82 8.19 -16.54 8.51
CA ASP A 82 7.65 -15.93 9.72
C ASP A 82 6.89 -14.65 9.40
N PHE A 83 5.86 -14.39 10.19
CA PHE A 83 5.00 -13.22 10.01
C PHE A 83 5.72 -11.89 10.23
N LEU A 84 6.45 -11.72 11.34
CA LEU A 84 7.02 -10.41 11.71
C LEU A 84 7.94 -9.80 10.64
N PRO A 85 8.87 -10.56 10.01
CA PRO A 85 9.68 -10.00 8.93
C PRO A 85 8.87 -9.66 7.68
N TRP A 86 7.83 -10.43 7.36
CA TRP A 86 6.95 -10.14 6.23
C TRP A 86 6.05 -8.92 6.48
N ASP A 87 5.58 -8.74 7.70
CA ASP A 87 4.83 -7.57 8.16
C ASP A 87 5.68 -6.30 7.96
N ALA A 88 6.91 -6.29 8.51
CA ALA A 88 7.87 -5.20 8.32
C ALA A 88 8.20 -4.96 6.84
N ALA A 89 8.33 -6.02 6.04
CA ALA A 89 8.59 -5.91 4.60
C ALA A 89 7.42 -5.25 3.86
N PHE A 90 6.19 -5.68 4.09
CA PHE A 90 5.02 -5.15 3.40
C PHE A 90 4.77 -3.68 3.74
N ASP A 91 4.91 -3.30 5.01
CA ASP A 91 4.78 -1.91 5.45
C ASP A 91 5.79 -0.98 4.74
N ASN A 92 7.06 -1.40 4.67
CA ASN A 92 8.10 -0.60 4.05
C ASN A 92 8.07 -0.66 2.50
N LEU A 93 7.62 -1.77 1.91
CA LEU A 93 7.44 -1.89 0.47
C LEU A 93 6.31 -0.98 -0.04
N ASP A 94 5.32 -0.64 0.79
CA ASP A 94 4.21 0.25 0.40
C ASP A 94 4.71 1.62 -0.08
N PHE A 95 5.72 2.17 0.59
CA PHE A 95 6.36 3.42 0.15
C PHE A 95 6.95 3.25 -1.25
N LEU A 96 7.75 2.21 -1.48
CA LEU A 96 8.36 1.94 -2.79
C LEU A 96 7.30 1.70 -3.87
N ASN A 97 6.25 0.94 -3.55
CA ASN A 97 5.11 0.72 -4.43
C ASN A 97 4.48 2.06 -4.82
N THR A 98 4.13 2.89 -3.85
CA THR A 98 3.53 4.22 -4.06
C THR A 98 4.41 5.13 -4.93
N GLN A 99 5.73 5.15 -4.69
CA GLN A 99 6.63 5.98 -5.49
C GLN A 99 6.79 5.46 -6.93
N LEU A 100 6.87 4.14 -7.12
CA LEU A 100 7.19 3.53 -8.40
C LEU A 100 5.96 3.23 -9.27
N LYS A 101 4.74 3.17 -8.72
CA LYS A 101 3.50 2.70 -9.40
C LYS A 101 3.20 3.35 -10.76
N ARG A 102 3.67 4.57 -10.98
CA ARG A 102 3.47 5.35 -12.22
C ARG A 102 4.73 5.49 -13.07
N SER A 103 5.83 4.89 -12.63
CA SER A 103 7.10 4.97 -13.33
C SER A 103 7.19 3.87 -14.40
N PRO A 104 8.00 4.08 -15.46
CA PRO A 104 8.29 3.04 -16.45
C PRO A 104 8.88 1.75 -15.85
N GLY A 105 9.59 1.87 -14.71
CA GLY A 105 10.23 0.75 -14.03
C GLY A 105 9.30 -0.12 -13.19
N TYR A 106 8.02 0.22 -13.05
CA TYR A 106 7.12 -0.49 -12.12
C TYR A 106 7.00 -2.00 -12.38
N GLY A 107 7.02 -2.42 -13.65
CA GLY A 107 6.97 -3.84 -13.97
C GLY A 107 8.19 -4.65 -13.48
N LEU A 108 9.33 -4.00 -13.25
CA LEU A 108 10.49 -4.63 -12.60
C LEU A 108 10.24 -4.84 -11.11
N PHE A 109 9.68 -3.82 -10.45
CA PHE A 109 9.30 -3.89 -9.05
C PHE A 109 8.26 -4.99 -8.81
N GLN A 110 7.20 -5.05 -9.65
CA GLN A 110 6.19 -6.12 -9.56
C GLN A 110 6.81 -7.51 -9.67
N ARG A 111 7.71 -7.74 -10.64
CA ARG A 111 8.39 -9.04 -10.79
C ARG A 111 9.25 -9.39 -9.59
N PHE A 112 9.97 -8.41 -9.03
CA PHE A 112 10.79 -8.62 -7.85
C PHE A 112 9.94 -9.01 -6.64
N VAL A 113 8.86 -8.27 -6.35
CA VAL A 113 7.95 -8.61 -5.24
C VAL A 113 7.30 -9.98 -5.45
N LEU A 114 6.84 -10.29 -6.67
CA LEU A 114 6.30 -11.62 -6.99
C LEU A 114 7.32 -12.75 -6.74
N LYS A 115 8.60 -12.51 -7.04
CA LYS A 115 9.68 -13.47 -6.75
C LYS A 115 9.83 -13.68 -5.24
N LEU A 116 9.87 -12.60 -4.46
CA LEU A 116 9.99 -12.67 -2.99
C LEU A 116 8.82 -13.45 -2.36
N ILE A 117 7.58 -13.12 -2.72
CA ILE A 117 6.40 -13.69 -2.05
C ILE A 117 6.09 -15.13 -2.48
N LYS A 118 6.66 -15.61 -3.60
CA LYS A 118 6.29 -16.89 -4.20
C LYS A 118 6.37 -18.06 -3.19
N PRO A 119 7.45 -18.25 -2.42
CA PRO A 119 7.55 -19.38 -1.49
C PRO A 119 6.54 -19.29 -0.34
N LEU A 120 6.25 -18.07 0.13
CA LEU A 120 5.21 -17.83 1.12
C LEU A 120 3.81 -18.14 0.56
N TYR A 121 3.55 -17.75 -0.70
CA TYR A 121 2.30 -18.06 -1.40
C TYR A 121 2.11 -19.55 -1.65
N GLU A 122 3.18 -20.28 -1.99
CA GLU A 122 3.15 -21.73 -2.11
C GLU A 122 2.88 -22.42 -0.76
N ARG A 123 3.39 -21.87 0.36
CA ARG A 123 3.12 -22.37 1.72
C ARG A 123 1.68 -22.14 2.17
N LEU A 124 1.18 -20.92 2.03
CA LEU A 124 -0.11 -20.50 2.61
C LEU A 124 -1.28 -20.75 1.66
N GLY A 125 -1.06 -20.62 0.35
CA GLY A 125 -2.09 -20.63 -0.66
C GLY A 125 -3.08 -19.47 -0.55
N PHE A 126 -3.99 -19.40 -1.52
CA PHE A 126 -5.09 -18.43 -1.53
C PHE A 126 -6.19 -18.77 -0.53
N ASP A 127 -6.53 -20.06 -0.41
CA ASP A 127 -7.64 -20.51 0.41
C ASP A 127 -7.16 -20.85 1.83
N GLU A 128 -7.97 -20.48 2.82
CA GLU A 128 -7.75 -20.84 4.21
C GLU A 128 -7.90 -22.36 4.42
N ARG A 129 -7.08 -22.91 5.31
CA ARG A 129 -7.10 -24.31 5.70
C ARG A 129 -7.54 -24.45 7.15
N PRO A 130 -8.21 -25.54 7.54
CA PRO A 130 -8.62 -25.76 8.94
C PRO A 130 -7.45 -25.83 9.94
N THR A 131 -6.24 -26.08 9.46
CA THR A 131 -5.02 -26.18 10.28
C THR A 131 -4.26 -24.86 10.40
N ASP A 132 -4.72 -23.80 9.75
CA ASP A 132 -4.03 -22.51 9.80
C ASP A 132 -4.14 -21.88 11.18
N SER A 133 -3.03 -21.29 11.63
CA SER A 133 -3.01 -20.49 12.85
C SER A 133 -3.59 -19.09 12.60
N HIS A 134 -3.91 -18.35 13.66
CA HIS A 134 -4.27 -16.93 13.55
C HIS A 134 -3.21 -16.14 12.77
N VAL A 135 -1.93 -16.41 13.02
CA VAL A 135 -0.81 -15.77 12.33
C VAL A 135 -0.79 -16.11 10.84
N ASP A 136 -1.14 -17.34 10.46
CA ASP A 136 -1.26 -17.71 9.04
C ASP A 136 -2.42 -16.96 8.35
N HIS A 137 -3.53 -16.70 9.06
CA HIS A 137 -4.62 -15.88 8.53
C HIS A 137 -4.20 -14.44 8.29
N GLU A 138 -3.55 -13.79 9.26
CA GLU A 138 -3.06 -12.42 9.13
C GLU A 138 -2.00 -12.32 8.02
N THR A 139 -1.03 -13.24 8.00
CA THR A 139 0.00 -13.29 6.96
C THR A 139 -0.62 -13.46 5.57
N ARG A 140 -1.65 -14.31 5.45
CA ARG A 140 -2.34 -14.55 4.18
C ARG A 140 -3.08 -13.31 3.69
N ASP A 141 -3.68 -12.53 4.58
CA ASP A 141 -4.41 -11.33 4.17
C ASP A 141 -3.48 -10.32 3.47
N SER A 142 -2.36 -9.96 4.11
CA SER A 142 -1.34 -9.09 3.52
C SER A 142 -0.75 -9.70 2.25
N LEU A 143 -0.45 -11.00 2.26
CA LEU A 143 0.08 -11.70 1.11
C LEU A 143 -0.87 -11.68 -0.09
N ILE A 144 -2.17 -11.90 0.10
CA ILE A 144 -3.16 -11.86 -0.99
C ILE A 144 -3.29 -10.44 -1.53
N THR A 145 -3.27 -9.42 -0.66
CA THR A 145 -3.26 -8.01 -1.10
C THR A 145 -2.11 -7.76 -2.07
N TRP A 146 -0.88 -8.07 -1.65
CA TRP A 146 0.31 -7.87 -2.48
C TRP A 146 0.34 -8.78 -3.70
N ALA A 147 0.00 -10.06 -3.57
CA ALA A 147 -0.01 -10.99 -4.70
C ALA A 147 -0.97 -10.52 -5.80
N CYS A 148 -2.20 -10.14 -5.45
CA CYS A 148 -3.17 -9.67 -6.42
C CYS A 148 -2.78 -8.30 -7.01
N GLU A 149 -2.29 -7.36 -6.20
CA GLU A 149 -1.85 -6.04 -6.68
C GLU A 149 -0.64 -6.14 -7.64
N MET A 150 0.30 -7.05 -7.35
CA MET A 150 1.46 -7.31 -8.22
C MET A 150 1.11 -8.15 -9.46
N GLY A 151 -0.14 -8.62 -9.58
CA GLY A 151 -0.63 -9.35 -10.75
C GLY A 151 -0.36 -10.86 -10.74
N HIS A 152 -0.30 -11.48 -9.56
CA HIS A 152 -0.14 -12.94 -9.43
C HIS A 152 -1.31 -13.69 -10.08
N PRO A 153 -1.08 -14.52 -11.11
CA PRO A 153 -2.17 -15.09 -11.92
C PRO A 153 -3.19 -15.92 -11.12
N ASP A 154 -2.74 -16.75 -10.18
CA ASP A 154 -3.65 -17.56 -9.34
C ASP A 154 -4.50 -16.68 -8.41
N CYS A 155 -3.94 -15.58 -7.90
CA CYS A 155 -4.63 -14.67 -6.99
C CYS A 155 -5.77 -13.95 -7.72
N LEU A 156 -5.47 -13.41 -8.90
CA LEU A 156 -6.46 -12.74 -9.76
C LEU A 156 -7.57 -13.71 -10.16
N LYS A 157 -7.21 -14.90 -10.65
CA LYS A 157 -8.16 -15.92 -11.10
C LYS A 157 -9.11 -16.33 -9.97
N LYS A 158 -8.58 -16.72 -8.81
CA LYS A 158 -9.41 -17.18 -7.68
C LYS A 158 -10.29 -16.08 -7.11
N SER A 159 -9.80 -14.84 -7.06
CA SER A 159 -10.60 -13.69 -6.64
C SER A 159 -11.82 -13.49 -7.54
N VAL A 160 -11.61 -13.51 -8.86
CA VAL A 160 -12.70 -13.39 -9.84
C VAL A 160 -13.67 -14.58 -9.75
N GLU A 161 -13.16 -15.81 -9.63
CA GLU A 161 -14.00 -17.02 -9.53
C GLU A 161 -14.87 -17.02 -8.28
N LYS A 162 -14.30 -16.70 -7.10
CA LYS A 162 -15.05 -16.62 -5.85
C LYS A 162 -16.09 -15.51 -5.87
N PHE A 163 -15.74 -14.35 -6.44
CA PHE A 163 -16.71 -13.25 -6.56
C PHE A 163 -17.88 -13.63 -7.46
N LYS A 164 -17.62 -14.32 -8.59
CA LYS A 164 -18.68 -14.86 -9.46
C LYS A 164 -19.56 -15.89 -8.76
N GLN A 165 -18.97 -16.79 -7.97
CA GLN A 165 -19.73 -17.72 -7.13
C GLN A 165 -20.62 -16.96 -6.14
N TRP A 166 -20.09 -15.90 -5.52
CA TRP A 166 -20.85 -15.08 -4.58
C TRP A 166 -21.97 -14.30 -5.28
N MET A 167 -21.78 -13.83 -6.50
CA MET A 167 -22.87 -13.24 -7.31
C MET A 167 -24.01 -14.23 -7.58
N ALA A 168 -23.69 -15.52 -7.76
CA ALA A 168 -24.68 -16.57 -8.00
C ALA A 168 -25.42 -17.00 -6.72
N ASP A 169 -24.78 -16.88 -5.55
CA ASP A 169 -25.35 -17.24 -4.24
C ASP A 169 -24.97 -16.19 -3.16
N PRO A 170 -25.61 -15.00 -3.19
CA PRO A 170 -25.16 -13.83 -2.40
C PRO A 170 -25.29 -13.96 -0.89
N ASP A 171 -26.13 -14.89 -0.44
CA ASP A 171 -26.49 -15.06 0.96
C ASP A 171 -25.71 -16.21 1.62
N ASN A 172 -24.82 -16.87 0.87
CA ASN A 172 -23.93 -17.91 1.37
C ASN A 172 -22.60 -17.32 1.87
N PRO A 173 -22.38 -17.27 3.19
CA PRO A 173 -21.20 -16.64 3.77
C PRO A 173 -19.92 -17.48 3.59
N SER A 174 -20.03 -18.75 3.18
CA SER A 174 -18.90 -19.68 3.06
C SER A 174 -18.11 -19.53 1.76
N ILE A 175 -18.64 -18.82 0.76
CA ILE A 175 -17.98 -18.66 -0.54
C ILE A 175 -16.70 -17.82 -0.41
N ILE A 176 -16.78 -16.75 0.37
CA ILE A 176 -15.67 -15.81 0.60
C ILE A 176 -15.40 -15.71 2.10
N PRO A 177 -14.29 -16.30 2.60
CA PRO A 177 -13.90 -16.22 4.01
C PRO A 177 -13.72 -14.78 4.48
N ALA A 178 -14.07 -14.52 5.74
CA ALA A 178 -14.19 -13.15 6.28
C ALA A 178 -12.89 -12.33 6.21
N ASN A 179 -11.73 -12.98 6.34
CA ASN A 179 -10.42 -12.35 6.35
C ASN A 179 -10.08 -11.80 4.95
N ILE A 180 -10.26 -12.61 3.90
CA ILE A 180 -9.87 -12.25 2.54
C ILE A 180 -10.96 -11.53 1.72
N LYS A 181 -12.12 -11.23 2.34
CA LYS A 181 -13.27 -10.62 1.66
C LYS A 181 -12.92 -9.31 0.97
N GLY A 182 -12.17 -8.43 1.64
CA GLY A 182 -11.79 -7.14 1.08
C GLY A 182 -10.99 -7.30 -0.22
N ASN A 183 -10.05 -8.24 -0.19
CA ASN A 183 -9.12 -8.50 -1.28
C ASN A 183 -9.84 -9.12 -2.47
N VAL A 184 -10.74 -10.08 -2.20
CA VAL A 184 -11.59 -10.71 -3.24
C VAL A 184 -12.50 -9.67 -3.88
N TYR A 185 -13.19 -8.84 -3.08
CA TYR A 185 -14.08 -7.80 -3.61
C TYR A 185 -13.32 -6.79 -4.46
N CYS A 186 -12.25 -6.22 -3.91
CA CYS A 186 -11.43 -5.21 -4.59
C CYS A 186 -10.83 -5.76 -5.89
N THR A 187 -10.24 -6.97 -5.85
CA THR A 187 -9.61 -7.59 -7.02
C THR A 187 -10.64 -7.91 -8.10
N ALA A 188 -11.79 -8.50 -7.74
CA ALA A 188 -12.83 -8.82 -8.71
C ALA A 188 -13.43 -7.56 -9.35
N ILE A 189 -13.63 -6.48 -8.60
CA ILE A 189 -14.11 -5.19 -9.12
C ILE A 189 -13.04 -4.50 -10.01
N SER A 190 -11.76 -4.68 -9.68
CA SER A 190 -10.62 -4.18 -10.45
C SER A 190 -10.48 -4.87 -11.81
N GLU A 191 -10.66 -6.19 -11.85
CA GLU A 191 -10.60 -7.03 -13.07
C GLU A 191 -11.93 -7.08 -13.84
N GLY A 192 -13.04 -6.76 -13.18
CA GLY A 192 -14.40 -6.83 -13.72
C GLY A 192 -14.86 -5.57 -14.44
N GLY A 193 -16.19 -5.45 -14.55
CA GLY A 193 -16.87 -4.37 -15.23
C GLY A 193 -17.98 -3.74 -14.39
N LEU A 194 -19.02 -3.28 -15.08
CA LEU A 194 -20.16 -2.65 -14.42
C LEU A 194 -20.99 -3.66 -13.62
N GLU A 195 -21.07 -4.91 -14.08
CA GLU A 195 -21.88 -5.96 -13.44
C GLU A 195 -21.40 -6.27 -12.02
N GLU A 196 -20.10 -6.56 -11.85
CA GLU A 196 -19.50 -6.82 -10.54
C GLU A 196 -19.64 -5.62 -9.61
N TRP A 197 -19.48 -4.41 -10.17
CA TRP A 197 -19.58 -3.17 -9.42
C TRP A 197 -21.02 -2.90 -8.95
N GLU A 198 -22.02 -3.06 -9.82
CA GLU A 198 -23.42 -2.85 -9.47
C GLU A 198 -23.92 -3.89 -8.48
N PHE A 199 -23.45 -5.14 -8.60
CA PHE A 199 -23.71 -6.17 -7.60
C PHE A 199 -23.17 -5.76 -6.22
N ALA A 200 -21.90 -5.38 -6.12
CA ALA A 200 -21.29 -4.93 -4.86
C ALA A 200 -21.99 -3.68 -4.28
N TRP A 201 -22.39 -2.74 -5.14
CA TRP A 201 -23.18 -1.56 -4.74
C TRP A 201 -24.56 -1.96 -4.19
N GLY A 202 -25.23 -2.93 -4.82
CA GLY A 202 -26.48 -3.50 -4.32
C GLY A 202 -26.30 -4.13 -2.92
N ARG A 203 -25.23 -4.90 -2.72
CA ARG A 203 -24.90 -5.48 -1.41
C ARG A 203 -24.56 -4.41 -0.36
N TYR A 204 -23.89 -3.32 -0.76
CA TYR A 204 -23.63 -2.19 0.13
C TYR A 204 -24.96 -1.59 0.61
N ASN A 205 -25.91 -1.32 -0.30
CA ASN A 205 -27.19 -0.73 0.07
C ASN A 205 -28.04 -1.66 0.95
N ALA A 206 -28.02 -2.97 0.68
CA ALA A 206 -28.78 -3.97 1.43
C ALA A 206 -28.18 -4.29 2.82
N SER A 207 -26.87 -4.08 3.02
CA SER A 207 -26.19 -4.45 4.27
C SER A 207 -26.57 -3.54 5.44
N ASN A 208 -26.79 -4.15 6.61
CA ASN A 208 -26.95 -3.46 7.89
C ASN A 208 -25.68 -3.55 8.77
N VAL A 209 -24.62 -4.24 8.30
CA VAL A 209 -23.37 -4.42 9.03
C VAL A 209 -22.38 -3.32 8.63
N ALA A 210 -21.97 -2.49 9.59
CA ALA A 210 -21.11 -1.34 9.34
C ALA A 210 -19.74 -1.73 8.74
N SER A 211 -19.11 -2.79 9.25
CA SER A 211 -17.82 -3.28 8.73
C SER A 211 -17.91 -3.77 7.28
N GLU A 212 -18.98 -4.50 6.94
CA GLU A 212 -19.22 -4.95 5.57
C GLU A 212 -19.51 -3.78 4.63
N LYS A 213 -20.29 -2.79 5.09
CA LYS A 213 -20.52 -1.56 4.33
C LYS A 213 -19.23 -0.83 4.00
N GLN A 214 -18.36 -0.64 4.99
CA GLN A 214 -17.07 0.01 4.78
C GLN A 214 -16.19 -0.77 3.80
N ARG A 215 -16.14 -2.09 3.96
CA ARG A 215 -15.38 -2.98 3.06
C ARG A 215 -15.88 -2.89 1.62
N LEU A 216 -17.20 -2.93 1.40
CA LEU A 216 -17.79 -2.80 0.07
C LEU A 216 -17.53 -1.42 -0.53
N LEU A 217 -17.68 -0.33 0.24
CA LEU A 217 -17.38 1.02 -0.23
C LEU A 217 -15.94 1.17 -0.70
N VAL A 218 -14.96 0.69 0.07
CA VAL A 218 -13.55 0.72 -0.34
C VAL A 218 -13.33 -0.14 -1.58
N SER A 219 -13.92 -1.35 -1.63
CA SER A 219 -13.76 -2.26 -2.78
C SER A 219 -14.32 -1.69 -4.09
N LEU A 220 -15.41 -0.91 -4.02
CA LEU A 220 -15.98 -0.22 -5.19
C LEU A 220 -15.03 0.80 -5.81
N THR A 221 -14.03 1.29 -5.06
CA THR A 221 -13.00 2.21 -5.57
C THR A 221 -11.90 1.51 -6.36
N CYS A 222 -11.83 0.17 -6.32
CA CYS A 222 -10.79 -0.60 -6.99
C CYS A 222 -11.01 -0.73 -8.51
N THR A 223 -12.18 -0.34 -9.02
CA THR A 223 -12.44 -0.40 -10.47
C THR A 223 -11.46 0.45 -11.25
N LYS A 224 -11.08 -0.02 -12.45
CA LYS A 224 -10.23 0.73 -13.40
C LYS A 224 -11.05 1.59 -14.36
N LYS A 225 -12.39 1.55 -14.28
CA LYS A 225 -13.29 2.28 -15.19
C LYS A 225 -13.44 3.73 -14.70
N ILE A 226 -12.82 4.66 -15.42
CA ILE A 226 -12.82 6.10 -15.08
C ILE A 226 -14.23 6.63 -14.78
N TRP A 227 -15.20 6.38 -15.66
CA TRP A 227 -16.56 6.91 -15.49
C TRP A 227 -17.26 6.39 -14.24
N ILE A 228 -16.94 5.17 -13.77
CA ILE A 228 -17.49 4.60 -12.53
C ILE A 228 -16.87 5.29 -11.31
N LEU A 229 -15.55 5.54 -11.33
CA LEU A 229 -14.87 6.32 -10.29
C LEU A 229 -15.41 7.75 -10.23
N THR A 230 -15.60 8.41 -11.39
CA THR A 230 -16.20 9.75 -11.47
C THR A 230 -17.62 9.77 -10.90
N ARG A 231 -18.44 8.76 -11.22
CA ARG A 231 -19.79 8.61 -10.65
C ARG A 231 -19.74 8.50 -9.13
N LEU A 232 -18.86 7.64 -8.61
CA LEU A 232 -18.70 7.43 -7.17
C LEU A 232 -18.24 8.70 -6.44
N LEU A 233 -17.28 9.44 -7.00
CA LEU A 233 -16.82 10.71 -6.46
C LEU A 233 -17.93 11.77 -6.45
N THR A 234 -18.73 11.83 -7.52
CA THR A 234 -19.86 12.76 -7.62
C THR A 234 -20.91 12.49 -6.54
N TRP A 235 -21.12 11.22 -6.16
CA TRP A 235 -22.00 10.84 -5.06
C TRP A 235 -21.54 11.34 -3.68
N LEU A 236 -20.25 11.62 -3.50
CA LEU A 236 -19.71 12.16 -2.24
C LEU A 236 -20.23 13.56 -1.90
N VAL A 237 -20.70 14.30 -2.91
CA VAL A 237 -21.25 15.66 -2.79
C VAL A 237 -22.69 15.73 -3.29
N THR A 238 -23.36 14.59 -3.48
CA THR A 238 -24.75 14.53 -3.92
C THR A 238 -25.64 14.13 -2.75
N PRO A 239 -26.55 15.02 -2.28
CA PRO A 239 -27.48 14.67 -1.21
C PRO A 239 -28.32 13.45 -1.55
N GLY A 240 -28.46 12.52 -0.61
CA GLY A 240 -29.27 11.31 -0.79
C GLY A 240 -28.65 10.25 -1.71
N SER A 241 -27.36 10.33 -2.04
CA SER A 241 -26.66 9.36 -2.89
C SER A 241 -26.54 7.94 -2.30
N GLY A 242 -26.81 7.79 -1.00
CA GLY A 242 -26.61 6.53 -0.26
C GLY A 242 -25.24 6.40 0.42
N ILE A 243 -24.30 7.30 0.13
CA ILE A 243 -23.01 7.40 0.84
C ILE A 243 -23.17 8.39 1.99
N ARG A 244 -22.76 7.98 3.20
CA ARG A 244 -22.79 8.88 4.35
C ARG A 244 -21.64 9.86 4.25
N VAL A 245 -21.87 11.11 4.63
CA VAL A 245 -20.84 12.17 4.63
C VAL A 245 -19.60 11.74 5.42
N GLN A 246 -19.77 11.07 6.56
CA GLN A 246 -18.64 10.56 7.36
C GLN A 246 -17.76 9.51 6.66
N ASP A 247 -18.30 8.80 5.66
CA ASP A 247 -17.56 7.78 4.90
C ASP A 247 -16.85 8.39 3.67
N GLY A 248 -17.23 9.62 3.29
CA GLY A 248 -16.80 10.24 2.04
C GLY A 248 -15.29 10.51 1.96
N THR A 249 -14.64 10.87 3.07
CA THR A 249 -13.17 11.02 3.11
C THR A 249 -12.45 9.70 2.84
N SER A 250 -12.98 8.59 3.36
CA SER A 250 -12.39 7.26 3.19
C SER A 250 -12.54 6.79 1.74
N VAL A 251 -13.70 7.04 1.12
CA VAL A 251 -13.92 6.75 -0.30
C VAL A 251 -13.00 7.60 -1.18
N PHE A 252 -12.89 8.90 -0.91
CA PHE A 252 -12.00 9.78 -1.66
C PHE A 252 -10.53 9.31 -1.57
N ARG A 253 -10.06 8.97 -0.36
CA ARG A 253 -8.71 8.42 -0.16
C ARG A 253 -8.49 7.15 -0.96
N ALA A 254 -9.43 6.21 -0.93
CA ALA A 254 -9.29 4.95 -1.65
C ALA A 254 -9.32 5.15 -3.19
N VAL A 255 -10.13 6.09 -3.71
CA VAL A 255 -10.06 6.47 -5.13
C VAL A 255 -8.72 7.16 -5.45
N ALA A 256 -8.19 8.00 -4.56
CA ALA A 256 -6.91 8.68 -4.75
C ALA A 256 -5.71 7.72 -4.73
N ALA A 257 -5.79 6.61 -3.99
CA ALA A 257 -4.76 5.56 -3.97
C ALA A 257 -4.81 4.62 -5.20
N ASN A 258 -5.92 4.61 -5.94
CA ASN A 258 -6.07 3.84 -7.18
C ASN A 258 -5.20 4.43 -8.30
N ALA A 259 -4.47 3.57 -9.05
CA ALA A 259 -3.54 3.98 -10.10
C ALA A 259 -4.17 4.88 -11.18
N VAL A 260 -5.43 4.61 -11.55
CA VAL A 260 -6.21 5.44 -12.47
C VAL A 260 -7.03 6.47 -11.69
N GLY A 261 -7.60 6.05 -10.56
CA GLY A 261 -8.48 6.88 -9.73
C GLY A 261 -7.84 8.15 -9.20
N ARG A 262 -6.53 8.17 -8.95
CA ARG A 262 -5.81 9.37 -8.51
C ARG A 262 -6.02 10.59 -9.40
N TYR A 263 -6.04 10.40 -10.72
CA TYR A 263 -6.20 11.49 -11.68
C TYR A 263 -7.64 12.00 -11.63
N VAL A 264 -8.59 11.07 -11.54
CA VAL A 264 -10.02 11.37 -11.40
C VAL A 264 -10.31 12.08 -10.08
N ALA A 265 -9.68 11.66 -8.97
CA ALA A 265 -9.81 12.28 -7.67
C ALA A 265 -9.23 13.69 -7.66
N TRP A 266 -8.07 13.89 -8.29
CA TRP A 266 -7.45 15.21 -8.45
C TRP A 266 -8.34 16.17 -9.24
N ASP A 267 -8.83 15.74 -10.40
CA ASP A 267 -9.74 16.54 -11.23
C ASP A 267 -11.04 16.85 -10.47
N PHE A 268 -11.65 15.85 -9.85
CA PHE A 268 -12.85 16.03 -9.04
C PHE A 268 -12.66 17.05 -7.91
N LEU A 269 -11.55 16.95 -7.16
CA LEU A 269 -11.23 17.88 -6.08
C LEU A 269 -11.12 19.32 -6.60
N ARG A 270 -10.41 19.51 -7.72
CA ARG A 270 -10.24 20.85 -8.33
C ARG A 270 -11.56 21.44 -8.82
N ASP A 271 -12.37 20.62 -9.48
CA ASP A 271 -13.61 21.06 -10.11
C ASP A 271 -14.76 21.26 -9.11
N ASN A 272 -14.71 20.58 -7.96
CA ASN A 272 -15.79 20.57 -6.97
C ASN A 272 -15.37 21.16 -5.62
N LEU A 273 -14.23 21.84 -5.54
CA LEU A 273 -13.69 22.36 -4.27
C LEU A 273 -14.71 23.12 -3.42
N PRO A 274 -15.48 24.11 -3.96
CA PRO A 274 -16.46 24.84 -3.14
C PRO A 274 -17.54 23.92 -2.58
N LYS A 275 -17.99 22.94 -3.38
CA LYS A 275 -19.04 22.00 -2.99
C LYS A 275 -18.54 21.00 -1.94
N ILE A 276 -17.28 20.59 -2.02
CA ILE A 276 -16.63 19.77 -1.00
C ILE A 276 -16.52 20.56 0.31
N VAL A 277 -16.06 21.80 0.25
CA VAL A 277 -16.00 22.66 1.45
C VAL A 277 -17.38 22.77 2.09
N GLU A 278 -18.42 23.09 1.31
CA GLU A 278 -19.79 23.20 1.82
C GLU A 278 -20.32 21.89 2.42
N THR A 279 -20.17 20.78 1.69
CA THR A 279 -20.71 19.47 2.11
C THR A 279 -20.05 18.96 3.39
N TYR A 280 -18.75 19.25 3.57
CA TYR A 280 -17.95 18.72 4.66
C TYR A 280 -17.60 19.77 5.74
N ALA A 281 -18.16 20.99 5.67
CA ALA A 281 -17.93 22.08 6.62
C ALA A 281 -18.35 21.75 8.07
N THR A 282 -19.37 20.91 8.26
CA THR A 282 -19.91 20.59 9.59
C THR A 282 -19.10 19.53 10.34
N GLY A 283 -18.23 18.79 9.64
CA GLY A 283 -17.38 17.77 10.23
C GLY A 283 -16.00 18.32 10.57
N ILE A 284 -15.65 18.40 11.86
CA ILE A 284 -14.31 18.79 12.30
C ILE A 284 -13.28 17.92 11.56
N PHE A 285 -12.33 18.55 10.87
CA PHE A 285 -11.27 17.92 10.06
C PHE A 285 -11.73 17.11 8.84
N ALA A 286 -13.00 17.12 8.45
CA ALA A 286 -13.45 16.38 7.27
C ALA A 286 -12.81 16.94 5.98
N PHE A 287 -12.95 18.24 5.72
CA PHE A 287 -12.31 18.88 4.57
C PHE A 287 -10.77 18.83 4.60
N PRO A 288 -10.07 19.15 5.71
CA PRO A 288 -8.62 18.98 5.81
C PRO A 288 -8.13 17.56 5.47
N ARG A 289 -8.91 16.51 5.73
CA ARG A 289 -8.57 15.13 5.34
C ARG A 289 -8.61 14.88 3.83
N PHE A 290 -9.49 15.56 3.07
CA PHE A 290 -9.45 15.52 1.61
C PHE A 290 -8.13 16.07 1.09
N ILE A 291 -7.70 17.23 1.61
CA ILE A 291 -6.43 17.83 1.22
C ILE A 291 -5.24 16.97 1.67
N GLY A 292 -5.26 16.46 2.90
CA GLY A 292 -4.21 15.60 3.44
C GLY A 292 -4.01 14.28 2.67
N THR A 293 -5.03 13.81 1.93
CA THR A 293 -4.92 12.64 1.05
C THR A 293 -3.88 12.84 -0.06
N LEU A 294 -3.67 14.10 -0.50
CA LEU A 294 -2.73 14.44 -1.57
C LEU A 294 -1.25 14.27 -1.17
N LYS A 295 -0.96 13.93 0.09
CA LYS A 295 0.42 13.61 0.52
C LYS A 295 0.94 12.33 -0.13
N GLU A 296 0.04 11.44 -0.53
CA GLU A 296 0.38 10.12 -1.06
C GLU A 296 0.55 10.18 -2.59
N GLY A 297 1.71 9.73 -3.08
CA GLY A 297 1.92 9.45 -4.50
C GLY A 297 2.16 10.65 -5.43
N TYR A 298 2.22 11.89 -4.95
CA TYR A 298 2.65 13.04 -5.76
C TYR A 298 4.18 13.15 -5.67
N ASN A 299 4.87 12.91 -6.79
CA ASN A 299 6.32 12.71 -6.81
C ASN A 299 7.01 13.12 -8.13
N THR A 300 6.34 13.90 -8.98
CA THR A 300 6.94 14.48 -10.18
C THR A 300 7.00 16.01 -10.08
N ARG A 301 7.87 16.66 -10.85
CA ARG A 301 7.92 18.14 -10.89
C ARG A 301 6.58 18.75 -11.32
N LEU A 302 5.91 18.13 -12.29
CA LEU A 302 4.58 18.56 -12.74
C LEU A 302 3.54 18.44 -11.61
N ASP A 303 3.58 17.36 -10.83
CA ASP A 303 2.70 17.21 -9.66
C ASP A 303 2.91 18.37 -8.67
N LEU A 304 4.17 18.70 -8.35
CA LEU A 304 4.52 19.77 -7.44
C LEU A 304 4.03 21.14 -7.94
N GLU A 305 4.32 21.47 -9.20
CA GLU A 305 3.87 22.73 -9.83
C GLU A 305 2.33 22.85 -9.80
N GLN A 306 1.62 21.75 -10.08
CA GLN A 306 0.15 21.74 -10.03
C GLN A 306 -0.38 21.96 -8.61
N LEU A 307 0.25 21.37 -7.59
CA LEU A 307 -0.13 21.54 -6.20
C LEU A 307 0.10 22.99 -5.72
N GLU A 308 1.23 23.59 -6.08
CA GLU A 308 1.54 24.98 -5.76
C GLU A 308 0.56 25.96 -6.42
N GLN A 309 0.29 25.77 -7.71
CA GLN A 309 -0.69 26.59 -8.44
C GLN A 309 -2.10 26.43 -7.85
N PHE A 310 -2.48 25.20 -7.49
CA PHE A 310 -3.77 24.92 -6.85
C PHE A 310 -3.88 25.62 -5.48
N ALA A 311 -2.82 25.57 -4.67
CA ALA A 311 -2.79 26.22 -3.36
C ALA A 311 -2.92 27.75 -3.49
N GLU A 312 -2.18 28.35 -4.42
CA GLU A 312 -2.22 29.79 -4.68
C GLU A 312 -3.59 30.26 -5.17
N LYS A 313 -4.16 29.55 -6.16
CA LYS A 313 -5.45 29.89 -6.77
C LYS A 313 -6.61 29.77 -5.79
N ASN A 314 -6.55 28.86 -4.82
CA ASN A 314 -7.66 28.52 -3.94
C ASN A 314 -7.43 28.90 -2.47
N LYS A 315 -6.54 29.88 -2.19
CA LYS A 315 -6.19 30.33 -0.83
C LYS A 315 -7.38 30.54 0.10
N GLU A 316 -8.44 31.18 -0.39
CA GLU A 316 -9.64 31.48 0.40
C GLU A 316 -10.38 30.20 0.81
N HIS A 317 -10.61 29.28 -0.14
CA HIS A 317 -11.27 27.99 0.12
C HIS A 317 -10.41 27.04 0.98
N LEU A 318 -9.08 27.19 0.96
CA LEU A 318 -8.15 26.36 1.70
C LEU A 318 -7.85 26.88 3.12
N THR A 319 -8.50 27.94 3.58
CA THR A 319 -8.21 28.56 4.90
C THR A 319 -8.20 27.54 6.04
N GLU A 320 -9.18 26.64 6.10
CA GLU A 320 -9.28 25.59 7.13
C GLU A 320 -8.29 24.42 6.95
N ALA A 321 -7.73 24.27 5.75
CA ALA A 321 -6.80 23.19 5.38
C ALA A 321 -5.41 23.72 5.02
N LYS A 322 -5.08 24.96 5.44
CA LYS A 322 -3.84 25.65 5.04
C LYS A 322 -2.60 24.87 5.45
N ARG A 323 -2.60 24.32 6.68
CA ARG A 323 -1.50 23.52 7.20
C ARG A 323 -1.37 22.20 6.43
N GLU A 324 -2.49 21.54 6.17
CA GLU A 324 -2.53 20.29 5.43
C GLU A 324 -2.02 20.48 4.00
N MET A 325 -2.41 21.56 3.32
CA MET A 325 -1.90 21.90 2.00
C MET A 325 -0.39 22.21 2.00
N GLN A 326 0.10 22.93 3.02
CA GLN A 326 1.54 23.18 3.18
C GLN A 326 2.32 21.87 3.31
N GLN A 327 1.83 20.95 4.15
CA GLN A 327 2.44 19.63 4.31
C GLN A 327 2.36 18.81 3.02
N VAL A 328 1.29 18.91 2.24
CA VAL A 328 1.19 18.25 0.92
C VAL A 328 2.32 18.70 0.00
N ILE A 329 2.58 20.01 -0.09
CA ILE A 329 3.65 20.58 -0.91
C ILE A 329 5.03 20.14 -0.41
N GLU A 330 5.25 20.17 0.91
CA GLU A 330 6.51 19.70 1.53
C GLU A 330 6.77 18.22 1.25
N HIS A 331 5.76 17.36 1.40
CA HIS A 331 5.85 15.93 1.08
C HIS A 331 6.09 15.69 -0.40
N ALA A 332 5.37 16.38 -1.30
CA ALA A 332 5.59 16.28 -2.73
C ALA A 332 7.01 16.71 -3.12
N THR A 333 7.54 17.77 -2.50
CA THR A 333 8.92 18.23 -2.68
C THR A 333 9.93 17.16 -2.27
N ALA A 334 9.74 16.54 -1.09
CA ALA A 334 10.58 15.46 -0.60
C ALA A 334 10.51 14.22 -1.52
N ASN A 335 9.32 13.85 -1.99
CA ASN A 335 9.12 12.72 -2.90
C ASN A 335 9.78 12.96 -4.26
N VAL A 336 9.70 14.17 -4.82
CA VAL A 336 10.39 14.54 -6.06
C VAL A 336 11.90 14.40 -5.88
N ALA A 337 12.46 14.95 -4.82
CA ALA A 337 13.88 14.83 -4.53
C ALA A 337 14.31 13.37 -4.32
N TRP A 338 13.47 12.56 -3.67
CA TRP A 338 13.71 11.14 -3.50
C TRP A 338 13.72 10.39 -4.84
N MET A 339 12.74 10.66 -5.72
CA MET A 339 12.67 10.06 -7.06
C MET A 339 13.90 10.42 -7.89
N GLU A 340 14.29 11.70 -7.93
CA GLU A 340 15.47 12.17 -8.68
C GLU A 340 16.76 11.53 -8.20
N LYS A 341 16.89 11.26 -6.89
CA LYS A 341 18.10 10.68 -6.30
C LYS A 341 18.17 9.16 -6.44
N ASN A 342 17.05 8.45 -6.27
CA ASN A 342 17.06 7.02 -6.01
C ASN A 342 16.51 6.16 -7.16
N TYR A 343 15.68 6.71 -8.04
CA TYR A 343 14.96 5.93 -9.06
C TYR A 343 15.91 5.10 -9.94
N ASP A 344 16.91 5.73 -10.56
CA ASP A 344 17.81 5.04 -11.48
C ASP A 344 18.61 3.92 -10.80
N THR A 345 19.03 4.15 -9.55
CA THR A 345 19.74 3.14 -8.74
C THR A 345 18.85 1.94 -8.46
N ILE A 346 17.61 2.18 -8.01
CA ILE A 346 16.63 1.12 -7.71
C ILE A 346 16.32 0.32 -8.97
N ILE A 347 16.01 0.99 -10.08
CA ILE A 347 15.67 0.32 -11.33
C ILE A 347 16.86 -0.48 -11.85
N SER A 348 18.06 0.09 -11.87
CA SER A 348 19.29 -0.61 -12.28
C SER A 348 19.58 -1.84 -11.42
N TRP A 349 19.30 -1.77 -10.12
CA TRP A 349 19.43 -2.92 -9.22
C TRP A 349 18.39 -4.01 -9.55
N LEU A 350 17.12 -3.64 -9.70
CA LEU A 350 16.03 -4.57 -10.03
C LEU A 350 16.25 -5.27 -11.38
N GLU A 351 16.87 -4.60 -12.36
CA GLU A 351 17.23 -5.21 -13.63
C GLU A 351 18.27 -6.32 -13.51
N LYS A 352 19.22 -6.18 -12.57
CA LYS A 352 20.22 -7.22 -12.30
C LYS A 352 19.61 -8.46 -11.62
N GLN A 353 18.45 -8.32 -10.98
CA GLN A 353 17.74 -9.42 -10.33
C GLN A 353 16.87 -10.27 -11.27
N LYS A 354 16.92 -10.03 -12.60
CA LYS A 354 16.18 -10.81 -13.62
C LYS A 354 16.61 -12.30 -13.72
N GLY A 355 17.56 -12.73 -12.90
CA GLY A 355 18.05 -14.12 -12.80
C GLY A 355 17.12 -15.05 -12.04
#